data_AF-A0A835UGV0-F1
#
_entry.id   AF-A0A835UGV0-F1
#
_cell.length_a   1.000
_cell.length_b   1.000
_cell.length_c   1.000
_cell.angle_alpha   90.00
_cell.angle_beta   90.00
_cell.angle_gamma   90.00
#
_symmetry.space_group_name_H-M   'P 1'
#
loop_
_entity.id
_entity.type
_entity.pdbx_description
1 polymer ?
#
loop_
_entity_poly.entity_id
_entity_poly.type
_entity_poly.pdbx_seq_one_letter_code
_entity_poly.pdbx_strand_id
1 'polypeptide(L)'
;MDSSKTWPPFSRTSRFSVLPFHNPRSSHKKKVKHRDQENLDHSSPVDSLDRLRAGEGAQRPLNSHPSPTAGSFADLPFDVLARVAAAFDIPELWAASTVCRAWRDALRPLREAMMLLRWGKRFKHGRGVRSDPKRALESFLKGAERGSAAAMVDAGLMYWEMGRKEEGKALYARAAELGHPAGQCNLGICYLEADLVEPEEAVKWFFRAAESGNARAQYSLALCLHKGRGVKRNVADAARWYQRAAEGGNVRAMYNTYLCYSTGEGFHGI
;
A
#
# COMPACT_ATOMS: atom_id res chain seq x y z
N MET A 1 37.77 2.18 24.20
CA MET A 1 38.09 0.74 24.31
C MET A 1 36.92 -0.01 23.68
N ASP A 2 37.18 -0.58 22.52
CA ASP A 2 36.22 -1.03 21.51
C ASP A 2 35.37 -2.23 21.94
N SER A 3 34.08 -2.17 21.63
CA SER A 3 33.15 -3.30 21.65
C SER A 3 33.05 -3.90 20.24
N SER A 4 33.95 -4.84 19.95
CA SER A 4 33.97 -5.59 18.70
C SER A 4 32.77 -6.53 18.60
N LYS A 5 31.83 -6.16 17.72
CA LYS A 5 30.74 -7.01 17.21
C LYS A 5 31.34 -8.24 16.52
N THR A 6 31.12 -9.42 17.07
CA THR A 6 31.52 -10.70 16.47
C THR A 6 30.48 -11.16 15.45
N TRP A 7 30.59 -10.68 14.22
CA TRP A 7 29.99 -11.35 13.05
C TRP A 7 31.02 -12.35 12.49
N PRO A 8 30.63 -13.58 12.09
CA PRO A 8 31.54 -14.48 11.39
C PRO A 8 31.87 -13.92 10.00
N PRO A 9 33.09 -14.15 9.47
CA PRO A 9 33.52 -13.59 8.19
C PRO A 9 32.75 -14.22 7.03
N PHE A 10 32.38 -13.40 6.06
CA PHE A 10 31.76 -13.83 4.79
C PHE A 10 32.66 -14.84 4.06
N SER A 11 32.28 -16.12 4.07
CA SER A 11 32.85 -17.11 3.17
C SER A 11 32.29 -16.88 1.75
N ARG A 12 33.19 -16.47 0.85
CA ARG A 12 32.93 -16.33 -0.59
C ARG A 12 32.82 -17.71 -1.25
N THR A 13 31.74 -18.44 -1.00
CA THR A 13 31.32 -19.56 -1.87
C THR A 13 29.81 -19.77 -1.76
N SER A 14 29.01 -18.81 -2.22
CA SER A 14 27.60 -19.05 -2.51
C SER A 14 27.42 -19.29 -4.00
N ARG A 15 27.17 -20.54 -4.36
CA ARG A 15 26.87 -21.02 -5.73
C ARG A 15 25.39 -20.80 -6.09
N PHE A 16 24.85 -19.61 -5.81
CA PHE A 16 23.55 -19.20 -6.33
C PHE A 16 23.78 -18.25 -7.51
N SER A 17 23.85 -18.85 -8.70
CA SER A 17 23.89 -18.16 -9.98
C SER A 17 22.61 -17.34 -10.20
N VAL A 18 22.81 -16.06 -10.44
CA VAL A 18 21.85 -15.08 -10.95
C VAL A 18 21.25 -15.58 -12.26
N LEU A 19 19.93 -15.74 -12.34
CA LEU A 19 19.24 -15.95 -13.62
C LEU A 19 18.87 -14.60 -14.23
N PRO A 20 19.16 -14.35 -15.51
CA PRO A 20 18.84 -13.09 -16.18
C PRO A 20 17.35 -13.04 -16.56
N PHE A 21 16.64 -12.00 -16.14
CA PHE A 21 15.27 -11.74 -16.61
C PHE A 21 15.30 -11.18 -18.04
N HIS A 22 14.66 -11.91 -18.95
CA HIS A 22 14.46 -11.50 -20.34
C HIS A 22 13.21 -10.62 -20.45
N ASN A 23 13.34 -9.47 -21.11
CA ASN A 23 12.29 -8.46 -21.29
C ASN A 23 11.82 -8.47 -22.75
N PRO A 24 10.58 -8.89 -23.08
CA PRO A 24 10.03 -8.70 -24.41
C PRO A 24 9.30 -7.34 -24.49
N ARG A 25 9.84 -6.51 -25.39
CA ARG A 25 9.45 -5.14 -25.74
C ARG A 25 8.00 -4.96 -26.20
N SER A 26 7.45 -3.81 -25.79
CA SER A 26 6.68 -2.80 -26.56
C SER A 26 5.73 -3.19 -27.72
N SER A 27 4.57 -2.53 -27.65
CA SER A 27 3.71 -2.00 -28.72
C SER A 27 2.61 -2.89 -29.30
N HIS A 28 1.34 -2.49 -29.09
CA HIS A 28 0.55 -1.84 -30.14
C HIS A 28 -0.76 -1.23 -29.58
N LYS A 29 -0.98 0.04 -29.97
CA LYS A 29 -2.22 0.81 -29.82
C LYS A 29 -3.33 0.20 -30.68
N LYS A 30 -4.59 0.21 -30.20
CA LYS A 30 -5.77 0.38 -31.08
C LYS A 30 -6.82 1.30 -30.42
N LYS A 31 -7.16 2.37 -31.16
CA LYS A 31 -8.29 3.29 -30.99
C LYS A 31 -9.59 2.61 -31.45
N VAL A 32 -10.71 2.87 -30.78
CA VAL A 32 -12.08 2.84 -31.34
C VAL A 32 -12.89 3.91 -30.56
N LYS A 33 -13.04 5.14 -31.07
CA LYS A 33 -14.19 5.73 -31.80
C LYS A 33 -15.60 5.48 -31.20
N HIS A 34 -16.20 6.58 -30.74
CA HIS A 34 -17.63 6.78 -30.51
C HIS A 34 -18.47 6.56 -31.78
N ARG A 35 -19.68 6.00 -31.63
CA ARG A 35 -20.91 6.54 -32.24
C ARG A 35 -22.16 5.97 -31.54
N ASP A 36 -23.18 6.82 -31.49
CA ASP A 36 -24.39 6.75 -30.69
C ASP A 36 -25.51 5.86 -31.27
N GLN A 37 -26.38 5.36 -30.36
CA GLN A 37 -27.86 5.45 -30.36
C GLN A 37 -28.67 4.63 -31.39
N GLU A 38 -29.52 3.71 -30.90
CA GLU A 38 -31.00 3.83 -30.92
C GLU A 38 -31.71 2.64 -30.23
N ASN A 39 -32.93 2.93 -29.76
CA ASN A 39 -33.81 2.17 -28.87
C ASN A 39 -34.72 1.15 -29.59
N LEU A 40 -35.54 0.47 -28.76
CA LEU A 40 -36.84 -0.20 -29.00
C LEU A 40 -36.73 -1.71 -29.29
N ASP A 41 -37.61 -2.60 -28.87
CA ASP A 41 -38.55 -2.70 -27.76
C ASP A 41 -39.15 -4.13 -27.85
N HIS A 42 -39.58 -4.66 -26.71
CA HIS A 42 -40.67 -5.64 -26.52
C HIS A 42 -40.59 -7.14 -26.92
N SER A 43 -41.01 -7.92 -25.92
CA SER A 43 -41.94 -9.06 -25.95
C SER A 43 -41.43 -10.49 -26.24
N SER A 44 -41.31 -11.26 -25.16
CA SER A 44 -41.77 -12.67 -25.03
C SER A 44 -43.32 -12.70 -25.03
N PRO A 45 -44.05 -13.83 -25.27
CA PRO A 45 -43.88 -15.08 -24.50
C PRO A 45 -44.36 -16.43 -25.12
N VAL A 46 -44.13 -17.51 -24.35
CA VAL A 46 -44.76 -18.87 -24.29
C VAL A 46 -44.97 -19.72 -25.56
N ASP A 47 -44.43 -20.94 -25.56
CA ASP A 47 -45.15 -22.24 -25.42
C ASP A 47 -44.17 -23.41 -25.71
N SER A 48 -43.90 -24.29 -24.74
CA SER A 48 -44.63 -25.55 -24.44
C SER A 48 -43.94 -26.79 -25.03
N LEU A 49 -43.87 -27.81 -24.17
CA LEU A 49 -43.24 -29.12 -24.31
C LEU A 49 -43.55 -29.81 -25.65
N ASP A 50 -42.57 -30.49 -26.24
CA ASP A 50 -42.70 -31.95 -26.40
C ASP A 50 -41.39 -32.70 -26.67
N ARG A 51 -41.47 -33.99 -26.34
CA ARG A 51 -40.47 -35.06 -26.24
C ARG A 51 -39.61 -35.25 -27.50
N LEU A 52 -38.37 -35.71 -27.32
CA LEU A 52 -37.95 -37.10 -27.59
C LEU A 52 -36.45 -37.31 -27.39
N ARG A 53 -36.16 -38.50 -26.88
CA ARG A 53 -34.88 -39.05 -26.44
C ARG A 53 -34.36 -39.96 -27.54
N ALA A 54 -33.21 -39.66 -28.15
CA ALA A 54 -32.39 -40.61 -28.90
C ALA A 54 -31.05 -39.98 -29.31
N GLY A 55 -29.97 -40.76 -29.29
CA GLY A 55 -28.82 -40.52 -30.17
C GLY A 55 -27.49 -40.29 -29.46
N GLU A 56 -26.67 -41.33 -29.51
CA GLU A 56 -25.27 -41.43 -29.07
C GLU A 56 -24.32 -40.40 -29.72
N GLY A 57 -23.19 -40.17 -29.04
CA GLY A 57 -21.89 -40.01 -29.71
C GLY A 57 -21.48 -38.60 -30.15
N ALA A 58 -20.67 -37.91 -29.34
CA ALA A 58 -19.57 -37.06 -29.84
C ALA A 58 -18.63 -36.66 -28.72
N GLN A 59 -17.38 -37.10 -28.82
CA GLN A 59 -16.24 -36.65 -28.04
C GLN A 59 -16.06 -35.13 -28.18
N ARG A 60 -15.78 -34.43 -27.08
CA ARG A 60 -15.18 -33.09 -27.09
C ARG A 60 -13.86 -33.16 -26.33
N PRO A 61 -12.71 -32.92 -26.99
CA PRO A 61 -11.46 -32.67 -26.27
C PRO A 61 -11.45 -31.20 -25.85
N LEU A 62 -10.77 -30.89 -24.74
CA LEU A 62 -9.97 -29.67 -24.59
C LEU A 62 -9.21 -29.75 -23.27
N ASN A 63 -7.92 -30.09 -23.40
CA ASN A 63 -6.90 -29.78 -22.43
C ASN A 63 -6.94 -28.30 -22.07
N SER A 64 -6.94 -28.00 -20.78
CA SER A 64 -6.31 -26.80 -20.25
C SER A 64 -5.52 -27.17 -19.00
N HIS A 65 -4.22 -27.41 -19.19
CA HIS A 65 -3.26 -27.45 -18.09
C HIS A 65 -3.26 -26.07 -17.40
N PRO A 66 -3.32 -25.99 -16.06
CA PRO A 66 -3.00 -24.75 -15.37
C PRO A 66 -1.48 -24.50 -15.43
N SER A 67 -1.11 -23.28 -15.79
CA SER A 67 0.25 -22.74 -15.73
C SER A 67 0.88 -22.93 -14.34
N PRO A 68 2.18 -23.25 -14.21
CA PRO A 68 2.79 -23.48 -12.92
C PRO A 68 2.89 -22.13 -12.17
N THR A 69 2.11 -22.01 -11.11
CA THR A 69 2.45 -21.13 -9.99
C THR A 69 3.88 -21.44 -9.57
N ALA A 70 4.70 -20.43 -9.28
CA ALA A 70 6.04 -20.61 -8.73
C ALA A 70 5.97 -21.65 -7.59
N GLY A 71 6.53 -22.84 -7.85
CA GLY A 71 6.24 -24.04 -7.08
C GLY A 71 6.59 -23.84 -5.61
N SER A 72 5.65 -24.19 -4.75
CA SER A 72 5.94 -24.30 -3.32
C SER A 72 6.99 -25.39 -3.14
N PHE A 73 7.89 -25.26 -2.17
CA PHE A 73 8.78 -26.38 -1.79
C PHE A 73 7.98 -27.64 -1.39
N ALA A 74 6.72 -27.48 -0.99
CA ALA A 74 5.80 -28.58 -0.71
C ALA A 74 5.39 -29.38 -1.97
N ASP A 75 5.58 -28.83 -3.17
CA ASP A 75 5.21 -29.46 -4.44
C ASP A 75 6.38 -30.26 -5.05
N LEU A 76 7.54 -30.29 -4.39
CA LEU A 76 8.70 -31.04 -4.87
C LEU A 76 8.46 -32.55 -4.75
N PRO A 77 8.92 -33.35 -5.73
CA PRO A 77 8.90 -34.80 -5.62
C PRO A 77 9.60 -35.28 -4.36
N PHE A 78 9.07 -36.33 -3.74
CA PHE A 78 9.59 -36.87 -2.47
C PHE A 78 11.10 -37.13 -2.51
N ASP A 79 11.62 -37.64 -3.62
CA ASP A 79 13.06 -37.95 -3.77
C ASP A 79 13.95 -36.71 -3.71
N VAL A 80 13.44 -35.57 -4.20
CA VAL A 80 14.14 -34.28 -4.16
C VAL A 80 14.12 -33.74 -2.73
N LEU A 81 12.97 -33.81 -2.05
CA LEU A 81 12.86 -33.45 -0.64
C LEU A 81 13.75 -34.35 0.24
N ALA A 82 13.80 -35.65 -0.03
CA ALA A 82 14.63 -36.60 0.69
C ALA A 82 16.12 -36.31 0.49
N ARG A 83 16.56 -35.95 -0.73
CA ARG A 83 17.95 -35.53 -0.98
C ARG A 83 18.33 -34.23 -0.28
N VAL A 84 17.43 -33.25 -0.25
CA VAL A 84 17.65 -32.00 0.48
C VAL A 84 17.68 -32.26 1.99
N ALA A 85 16.77 -33.08 2.50
CA ALA A 85 16.71 -33.45 3.92
C ALA A 85 17.92 -34.30 4.35
N ALA A 86 18.44 -35.16 3.48
CA ALA A 86 19.64 -35.98 3.74
C ALA A 86 20.92 -35.15 3.92
N ALA A 87 20.91 -33.87 3.53
CA ALA A 87 22.00 -32.93 3.80
C ALA A 87 21.97 -32.36 5.23
N PHE A 88 20.93 -32.65 6.02
CA PHE A 88 20.74 -32.18 7.39
C PHE A 88 20.56 -33.37 8.34
N ASP A 89 21.21 -33.33 9.50
CA ASP A 89 20.94 -34.33 10.53
C ASP A 89 19.57 -34.09 11.18
N ILE A 90 18.95 -35.14 11.75
CA ILE A 90 17.64 -35.04 12.42
C ILE A 90 17.59 -33.88 13.46
N PRO A 91 18.61 -33.67 14.32
CA PRO A 91 18.63 -32.53 15.25
C PRO A 91 18.64 -31.16 14.54
N GLU A 92 19.32 -31.05 13.40
CA GLU A 92 19.37 -29.79 12.62
C GLU A 92 18.02 -29.48 11.99
N LEU A 93 17.30 -30.49 11.49
CA LEU A 93 15.93 -30.35 10.99
C LEU A 93 14.95 -29.92 12.10
N TRP A 94 15.09 -30.48 13.30
CA TRP A 94 14.30 -30.06 14.47
C TRP A 94 14.58 -28.61 14.86
N ALA A 95 15.87 -28.22 14.90
CA ALA A 95 16.26 -26.84 15.17
C ALA A 95 15.72 -25.86 14.11
N ALA A 96 15.77 -26.22 12.83
CA ALA A 96 15.17 -25.42 11.76
C ALA A 96 13.65 -25.28 11.94
N SER A 97 12.95 -26.39 12.25
CA SER A 97 11.50 -26.39 12.47
C SER A 97 11.07 -25.53 13.66
N THR A 98 11.80 -25.58 14.77
CA THR A 98 11.51 -24.77 15.97
C THR A 98 11.72 -23.29 15.69
N VAL A 99 12.80 -22.91 15.00
CA VAL A 99 13.02 -21.53 14.55
C VAL A 99 11.88 -21.06 13.64
N CYS A 100 11.48 -21.86 12.64
CA CYS A 100 10.36 -21.50 11.76
C CYS A 100 9.04 -21.31 12.52
N ARG A 101 8.74 -22.19 13.50
CA ARG A 101 7.54 -22.05 14.35
C ARG A 101 7.62 -20.79 15.21
N ALA A 102 8.75 -20.53 15.85
CA ALA A 102 8.96 -19.34 16.67
C ALA A 102 8.77 -18.06 15.85
N TRP A 103 9.33 -17.99 14.63
CA TRP A 103 9.12 -16.87 13.72
C TRP A 103 7.68 -16.72 13.26
N ARG A 104 7.01 -17.83 12.91
CA ARG A 104 5.59 -17.82 12.54
C ARG A 104 4.75 -17.25 13.68
N ASP A 105 5.02 -17.67 14.92
CA ASP A 105 4.24 -17.26 16.08
C ASP A 105 4.56 -15.80 16.48
N ALA A 106 5.82 -15.39 16.43
CA ALA A 106 6.24 -14.00 16.63
C ALA A 106 5.60 -13.03 15.63
N LEU A 107 5.47 -13.42 14.36
CA LEU A 107 4.86 -12.60 13.30
C LEU A 107 3.33 -12.70 13.24
N ARG A 108 2.69 -13.50 14.11
CA ARG A 108 1.24 -13.69 14.11
C ARG A 108 0.45 -12.36 14.25
N PRO A 109 0.78 -11.46 15.20
CA PRO A 109 0.05 -10.21 15.36
C PRO A 109 0.10 -9.33 14.10
N LEU A 110 1.24 -9.33 13.41
CA LEU A 110 1.48 -8.55 12.19
C LEU A 110 0.63 -9.06 11.02
N ARG A 111 0.54 -10.40 10.85
CA ARG A 111 -0.36 -11.01 9.85
C ARG A 111 -1.82 -10.73 10.15
N GLU A 112 -2.23 -10.85 11.41
CA GLU A 112 -3.60 -10.52 11.83
C GLU A 112 -3.93 -9.05 11.56
N ALA A 113 -3.01 -8.13 11.89
CA ALA A 113 -3.19 -6.71 11.65
C ALA A 113 -3.34 -6.38 10.16
N MET A 114 -2.56 -7.05 9.29
CA MET A 114 -2.65 -6.92 7.84
C MET A 114 -4.01 -7.41 7.31
N MET A 115 -4.51 -8.54 7.82
CA MET A 115 -5.81 -9.07 7.43
C MET A 115 -6.94 -8.14 7.89
N LEU A 116 -6.89 -7.64 9.12
CA LEU A 116 -7.85 -6.69 9.68
C LEU A 116 -7.88 -5.38 8.89
N LEU A 117 -6.72 -4.84 8.51
CA LEU A 117 -6.63 -3.67 7.63
C LEU A 117 -7.33 -3.92 6.28
N ARG A 118 -7.08 -5.09 5.66
CA ARG A 118 -7.70 -5.45 4.38
C ARG A 118 -9.21 -5.60 4.50
N TRP A 119 -9.69 -6.22 5.57
CA TRP A 119 -11.13 -6.32 5.88
C TRP A 119 -11.75 -4.95 6.14
N GLY A 120 -11.13 -4.11 6.95
CA GLY A 120 -11.58 -2.73 7.19
C GLY A 120 -11.74 -1.94 5.89
N LYS A 121 -10.76 -2.04 4.98
CA LYS A 121 -10.85 -1.42 3.64
C LYS A 121 -11.97 -2.01 2.78
N ARG A 122 -12.26 -3.31 2.87
CA ARG A 122 -13.40 -3.92 2.17
C ARG A 122 -14.73 -3.41 2.69
N PHE A 123 -14.91 -3.36 4.01
CA PHE A 123 -16.11 -2.82 4.64
C PHE A 123 -16.30 -1.33 4.36
N LYS A 124 -15.23 -0.52 4.38
CA LYS A 124 -15.32 0.93 4.07
C LYS A 124 -15.78 1.20 2.63
N HIS A 125 -15.28 0.43 1.66
CA HIS A 125 -15.50 0.68 0.23
C HIS A 125 -16.54 -0.24 -0.43
N GLY A 126 -17.12 -1.19 0.31
CA GLY A 126 -18.06 -2.18 -0.23
C GLY A 126 -17.44 -3.18 -1.23
N ARG A 127 -16.13 -3.43 -1.17
CA ARG A 127 -15.45 -4.32 -2.13
C ARG A 127 -15.67 -5.80 -1.78
N GLY A 128 -16.60 -6.44 -2.48
CA GLY A 128 -16.96 -7.85 -2.30
C GLY A 128 -17.79 -8.14 -1.04
N VAL A 129 -18.19 -7.10 -0.30
CA VAL A 129 -19.07 -7.16 0.88
C VAL A 129 -19.91 -5.89 0.90
N ARG A 130 -21.11 -5.91 1.48
CA ARG A 130 -21.90 -4.70 1.70
C ARG A 130 -21.10 -3.68 2.52
N SER A 131 -21.14 -2.41 2.11
CA SER A 131 -20.46 -1.33 2.85
C SER A 131 -21.02 -1.24 4.28
N ASP A 132 -20.12 -1.21 5.25
CA ASP A 132 -20.46 -1.11 6.67
C ASP A 132 -19.37 -0.31 7.40
N PRO A 133 -19.59 1.00 7.65
CA PRO A 133 -18.58 1.87 8.25
C PRO A 133 -18.28 1.50 9.71
N LYS A 134 -19.24 0.90 10.43
CA LYS A 134 -19.06 0.48 11.83
C LYS A 134 -18.10 -0.71 11.89
N ARG A 135 -18.34 -1.74 11.08
CA ARG A 135 -17.44 -2.90 10.97
C ARG A 135 -16.08 -2.51 10.40
N ALA A 136 -16.02 -1.52 9.51
CA ALA A 136 -14.76 -0.99 9.02
C ALA A 136 -13.92 -0.39 10.15
N LEU A 137 -14.52 0.50 10.94
CA LEU A 137 -13.86 1.13 12.09
C LEU A 137 -13.40 0.07 13.10
N GLU A 138 -14.26 -0.86 13.47
CA GLU A 138 -13.92 -1.96 14.40
C GLU A 138 -12.72 -2.78 13.89
N SER A 139 -12.70 -3.10 12.60
CA SER A 139 -11.58 -3.82 11.97
C SER A 139 -10.28 -3.02 12.03
N PHE A 140 -10.33 -1.71 11.76
CA PHE A 140 -9.16 -0.85 11.85
C PHE A 140 -8.65 -0.71 13.28
N LEU A 141 -9.53 -0.57 14.27
CA LEU A 141 -9.15 -0.50 15.68
C LEU A 141 -8.46 -1.78 16.15
N LYS A 142 -9.01 -2.96 15.84
CA LYS A 142 -8.37 -4.25 16.13
C LYS A 142 -7.01 -4.40 15.44
N GLY A 143 -6.85 -3.81 14.25
CA GLY A 143 -5.57 -3.77 13.54
C GLY A 143 -4.56 -2.82 14.20
N ALA A 144 -5.03 -1.66 14.68
CA ALA A 144 -4.24 -0.68 15.40
C ALA A 144 -3.73 -1.22 16.75
N GLU A 145 -4.55 -1.97 17.48
CA GLU A 145 -4.16 -2.67 18.72
C GLU A 145 -2.99 -3.65 18.50
N ARG A 146 -2.90 -4.24 17.31
CA ARG A 146 -1.80 -5.14 16.90
C ARG A 146 -0.59 -4.39 16.34
N GLY A 147 -0.56 -3.06 16.45
CA GLY A 147 0.56 -2.23 16.04
C GLY A 147 0.56 -1.80 14.57
N SER A 148 -0.52 -2.00 13.82
CA SER A 148 -0.57 -1.51 12.43
C SER A 148 -0.77 0.00 12.37
N ALA A 149 0.30 0.73 12.05
CA ALA A 149 0.25 2.18 11.87
C ALA A 149 -0.69 2.59 10.71
N ALA A 150 -0.78 1.78 9.65
CA ALA A 150 -1.72 2.03 8.55
C ALA A 150 -3.18 1.92 9.03
N ALA A 151 -3.48 0.96 9.92
CA ALA A 151 -4.82 0.83 10.50
C ALA A 151 -5.14 1.99 11.45
N MET A 152 -4.16 2.48 12.21
CA MET A 152 -4.31 3.70 13.02
C MET A 152 -4.68 4.90 12.16
N VAL A 153 -4.02 5.09 11.00
CA VAL A 153 -4.35 6.19 10.07
C VAL A 153 -5.76 6.04 9.49
N ASP A 154 -6.14 4.84 9.04
CA ASP A 154 -7.47 4.62 8.47
C ASP A 154 -8.58 4.79 9.53
N ALA A 155 -8.37 4.32 10.76
CA ALA A 155 -9.29 4.58 11.89
C ALA A 155 -9.34 6.06 12.26
N GLY A 156 -8.19 6.75 12.27
CA GLY A 156 -8.12 8.18 12.55
C GLY A 156 -8.90 9.01 11.53
N LEU A 157 -8.86 8.61 10.25
CA LEU A 157 -9.65 9.24 9.20
C LEU A 157 -11.15 9.03 9.39
N MET A 158 -11.57 7.83 9.81
CA MET A 158 -12.99 7.56 10.11
C MET A 158 -13.48 8.41 11.28
N TYR A 159 -12.70 8.55 12.36
CA TYR A 159 -13.09 9.43 13.47
C TYR A 159 -13.16 10.89 13.06
N TRP A 160 -12.23 11.32 12.19
CA TRP A 160 -12.24 12.66 11.62
C TRP A 160 -13.51 12.93 10.81
N GLU A 161 -13.89 11.99 9.93
CA GLU A 161 -15.13 12.04 9.14
C GLU A 161 -16.39 12.07 10.04
N MET A 162 -16.35 11.44 11.22
CA MET A 162 -17.42 11.45 12.22
C MET A 162 -17.46 12.71 13.11
N GLY A 163 -16.51 13.65 12.94
CA GLY A 163 -16.40 14.84 13.79
C GLY A 163 -15.72 14.60 15.15
N ARG A 164 -15.29 13.37 15.45
CA ARG A 164 -14.55 13.01 16.67
C ARG A 164 -13.06 13.30 16.49
N LYS A 165 -12.72 14.58 16.25
CA LYS A 165 -11.38 15.01 15.82
C LYS A 165 -10.26 14.64 16.81
N GLU A 166 -10.51 14.71 18.12
CA GLU A 166 -9.51 14.38 19.15
C GLU A 166 -9.09 12.90 19.12
N GLU A 167 -10.05 11.99 18.94
CA GLU A 167 -9.74 10.55 18.81
C GLU A 167 -8.98 10.26 17.52
N GLY A 168 -9.34 10.95 16.43
CA GLY A 168 -8.61 10.90 15.18
C GLY A 168 -7.15 11.36 15.34
N LYS A 169 -6.95 12.50 16.02
CA LYS A 169 -5.63 13.07 16.32
C LYS A 169 -4.78 12.12 17.15
N ALA A 170 -5.35 11.50 18.19
CA ALA A 170 -4.64 10.54 19.04
C ALA A 170 -4.11 9.33 18.24
N LEU A 171 -4.90 8.81 17.30
CA LEU A 171 -4.46 7.73 16.42
C LEU A 171 -3.38 8.18 15.43
N TYR A 172 -3.50 9.38 14.88
CA TYR A 172 -2.45 9.94 14.03
C TYR A 172 -1.14 10.15 14.77
N ALA A 173 -1.19 10.60 16.04
CA ALA A 173 -0.01 10.73 16.90
C ALA A 173 0.73 9.40 17.06
N ARG A 174 0.00 8.34 17.44
CA ARG A 174 0.57 6.99 17.54
C ARG A 174 1.15 6.49 16.21
N ALA A 175 0.45 6.71 15.10
CA ALA A 175 0.95 6.33 13.78
C ALA A 175 2.21 7.13 13.38
N ALA A 176 2.26 8.41 13.74
CA ALA A 176 3.36 9.31 13.45
C ALA A 176 4.63 8.97 14.25
N GLU A 177 4.47 8.58 15.51
CA GLU A 177 5.54 8.06 16.38
C GLU A 177 6.14 6.76 15.82
N LEU A 178 5.31 5.89 15.22
CA LEU A 178 5.76 4.71 14.48
C LEU A 178 6.40 5.03 13.14
N GLY A 179 6.55 6.32 12.79
CA GLY A 179 7.19 6.77 11.55
C GLY A 179 6.31 6.66 10.31
N HIS A 180 4.99 6.46 10.45
CA HIS A 180 4.11 6.30 9.29
C HIS A 180 3.90 7.64 8.56
N PRO A 181 4.30 7.79 7.28
CA PRO A 181 4.30 9.08 6.58
C PRO A 181 2.93 9.75 6.50
N ALA A 182 1.86 8.97 6.28
CA ALA A 182 0.51 9.51 6.23
C ALA A 182 0.00 9.90 7.62
N GLY A 183 0.46 9.23 8.68
CA GLY A 183 0.11 9.57 10.06
C GLY A 183 0.72 10.90 10.45
N GLN A 184 2.01 11.08 10.17
CA GLN A 184 2.72 12.35 10.34
C GLN A 184 2.07 13.48 9.53
N CYS A 185 1.74 13.25 8.26
CA CYS A 185 1.04 14.24 7.43
C CYS A 185 -0.33 14.62 8.01
N ASN A 186 -1.13 13.65 8.43
CA ASN A 186 -2.46 13.92 8.96
C ASN A 186 -2.40 14.62 10.33
N LEU A 187 -1.44 14.24 11.18
CA LEU A 187 -1.19 14.93 12.44
C LEU A 187 -0.80 16.40 12.22
N GLY A 188 0.07 16.67 11.24
CA GLY A 188 0.40 18.04 10.85
C GLY A 188 -0.83 18.84 10.40
N ILE A 189 -1.77 18.21 9.68
CA ILE A 189 -3.05 18.83 9.31
C ILE A 189 -3.89 19.12 10.55
N CYS A 190 -3.95 18.21 11.53
CA CYS A 190 -4.66 18.45 12.79
C CYS A 190 -4.14 19.69 13.53
N TYR A 191 -2.82 19.88 13.59
CA TYR A 191 -2.21 21.06 14.19
C TYR A 191 -2.49 22.37 13.42
N LEU A 192 -2.72 22.29 12.10
CA LEU A 192 -3.10 23.47 11.30
C LEU A 192 -4.59 23.80 11.35
N GLU A 193 -5.46 22.82 11.60
CA GLU A 193 -6.92 23.01 11.66
C GLU A 193 -7.45 23.30 13.06
N ALA A 194 -6.82 22.77 14.10
CA ALA A 194 -7.26 23.02 15.47
C ALA A 194 -7.07 24.51 15.83
N ASP A 195 -7.96 25.05 16.66
CA ASP A 195 -7.87 26.37 17.30
C ASP A 195 -6.61 26.54 18.18
N LEU A 196 -5.69 25.57 18.15
CA LEU A 196 -4.46 25.50 18.94
C LEU A 196 -3.30 26.31 18.34
N VAL A 197 -3.40 26.83 17.10
CA VAL A 197 -2.40 27.73 16.49
C VAL A 197 -0.94 27.32 16.80
N GLU A 198 -0.61 26.04 16.62
CA GLU A 198 0.78 25.54 16.69
C GLU A 198 1.30 25.22 15.28
N PRO A 199 1.43 26.23 14.39
CA PRO A 199 1.85 25.98 13.02
C PRO A 199 3.29 25.47 12.93
N GLU A 200 4.12 25.73 13.95
CA GLU A 200 5.49 25.20 14.04
C GLU A 200 5.50 23.68 14.22
N GLU A 201 4.60 23.14 15.05
CA GLU A 201 4.50 21.70 15.28
C GLU A 201 3.99 20.99 14.02
N ALA A 202 3.03 21.61 13.32
CA ALA A 202 2.60 21.14 12.01
C ALA A 202 3.76 21.05 11.01
N VAL A 203 4.60 22.09 10.93
CA VAL A 203 5.77 22.11 10.04
C VAL A 203 6.74 20.98 10.36
N LYS A 204 7.01 20.71 11.64
CA LYS A 204 7.88 19.58 12.05
C LYS A 204 7.35 18.24 11.54
N TRP A 205 6.06 17.99 11.71
CA TRP A 205 5.44 16.75 11.23
C TRP A 205 5.38 16.65 9.71
N PHE A 206 5.09 17.75 9.01
CA PHE A 206 5.16 17.78 7.55
C PHE A 206 6.57 17.53 7.05
N PHE A 207 7.59 18.09 7.69
CA PHE A 207 8.99 17.88 7.32
C PHE A 207 9.37 16.40 7.40
N ARG A 208 9.10 15.73 8.53
CA ARG A 208 9.36 14.30 8.69
C ARG A 208 8.65 13.44 7.62
N ALA A 209 7.38 13.74 7.36
CA ALA A 209 6.61 13.04 6.34
C ALA A 209 7.13 13.35 4.91
N ALA A 210 7.55 14.57 4.66
CA ALA A 210 8.06 15.01 3.37
C ALA A 210 9.40 14.34 3.02
N GLU A 211 10.29 14.19 4.01
CA GLU A 211 11.55 13.45 3.87
C GLU A 211 11.32 11.98 3.54
N SER A 212 10.28 11.37 4.10
CA SER A 212 9.87 9.99 3.76
C SER A 212 9.16 9.86 2.41
N GLY A 213 9.07 10.93 1.62
CA GLY A 213 8.50 10.90 0.27
C GLY A 213 6.99 11.11 0.19
N ASN A 214 6.32 11.52 1.27
CA ASN A 214 4.88 11.76 1.22
C ASN A 214 4.55 13.04 0.42
N ALA A 215 4.04 12.88 -0.79
CA ALA A 215 3.72 13.99 -1.70
C ALA A 215 2.68 14.99 -1.16
N ARG A 216 1.75 14.54 -0.29
CA ARG A 216 0.80 15.44 0.38
C ARG A 216 1.51 16.29 1.43
N ALA A 217 2.40 15.69 2.21
CA ALA A 217 3.18 16.41 3.21
C ALA A 217 4.18 17.39 2.58
N GLN A 218 4.85 16.99 1.49
CA GLN A 218 5.74 17.88 0.72
C GLN A 218 5.01 19.13 0.24
N TYR A 219 3.79 18.96 -0.29
CA TYR A 219 2.94 20.08 -0.69
C TYR A 219 2.53 20.96 0.50
N SER A 220 2.12 20.36 1.62
CA SER A 220 1.76 21.12 2.83
C SER A 220 2.95 21.90 3.41
N LEU A 221 4.14 21.30 3.43
CA LEU A 221 5.38 21.96 3.83
C LEU A 221 5.71 23.13 2.90
N ALA A 222 5.60 22.93 1.59
CA ALA A 222 5.81 23.98 0.60
C ALA A 222 4.84 25.15 0.80
N LEU A 223 3.56 24.89 1.11
CA LEU A 223 2.61 25.94 1.46
C LEU A 223 3.01 26.71 2.72
N CYS A 224 3.47 26.00 3.76
CA CYS A 224 3.95 26.65 4.99
C CYS A 224 5.15 27.57 4.71
N LEU A 225 6.13 27.10 3.94
CA LEU A 225 7.31 27.89 3.54
C LEU A 225 6.94 29.08 2.63
N HIS A 226 6.02 28.89 1.69
CA HIS A 226 5.57 29.94 0.78
C HIS A 226 4.83 31.06 1.53
N LYS A 227 3.98 30.70 2.50
CA LYS A 227 3.18 31.66 3.28
C LYS A 227 3.86 32.15 4.55
N GLY A 228 4.96 31.52 4.97
CA GLY A 228 5.59 31.80 6.27
C GLY A 228 4.76 31.33 7.47
N ARG A 229 3.98 30.25 7.33
CA ARG A 229 3.10 29.74 8.40
C ARG A 229 3.86 28.74 9.27
N GLY A 230 4.23 29.13 10.49
CA GLY A 230 4.98 28.29 11.44
C GLY A 230 6.44 28.07 11.07
N VAL A 231 6.94 28.80 10.08
CA VAL A 231 8.32 28.78 9.62
C VAL A 231 8.59 30.10 8.90
N LYS A 232 9.85 30.56 8.88
CA LYS A 232 10.22 31.74 8.10
C LYS A 232 9.88 31.53 6.62
N ARG A 233 9.28 32.55 6.00
CA ARG A 233 8.93 32.51 4.58
C ARG A 233 10.18 32.27 3.74
N ASN A 234 10.15 31.21 2.91
CA ASN A 234 11.21 30.90 1.96
C ASN A 234 10.58 30.32 0.68
N VAL A 235 10.45 31.18 -0.34
CA VAL A 235 9.78 30.83 -1.59
C VAL A 235 10.65 29.91 -2.46
N ALA A 236 11.97 30.02 -2.37
CA ALA A 236 12.90 29.15 -3.12
C ALA A 236 12.81 27.70 -2.63
N ASP A 237 12.84 27.49 -1.31
CA ASP A 237 12.66 26.14 -0.76
C ASP A 237 11.22 25.63 -0.98
N ALA A 238 10.21 26.50 -0.91
CA ALA A 238 8.85 26.13 -1.25
C ALA A 238 8.72 25.60 -2.69
N ALA A 239 9.33 26.28 -3.66
CA ALA A 239 9.34 25.86 -5.07
C ALA A 239 9.97 24.46 -5.24
N ARG A 240 11.09 24.20 -4.56
CA ARG A 240 11.75 22.87 -4.55
C ARG A 240 10.84 21.78 -3.97
N TRP A 241 10.13 22.07 -2.88
CA TRP A 241 9.19 21.12 -2.28
C TRP A 241 7.92 20.92 -3.12
N TYR A 242 7.41 21.96 -3.79
CA TYR A 242 6.33 21.82 -4.77
C TYR A 242 6.73 20.90 -5.92
N GLN A 243 7.95 21.07 -6.45
CA GLN A 243 8.45 20.22 -7.52
C GLN A 243 8.54 18.75 -7.09
N ARG A 244 9.11 18.47 -5.91
CA ARG A 244 9.15 17.09 -5.35
C ARG A 244 7.75 16.50 -5.18
N ALA A 245 6.81 17.29 -4.66
CA ALA A 245 5.42 16.85 -4.50
C ALA A 245 4.74 16.59 -5.86
N ALA A 246 5.05 17.39 -6.88
CA ALA A 246 4.55 17.22 -8.23
C ALA A 246 5.09 15.94 -8.88
N GLU A 247 6.38 15.67 -8.73
CA GLU A 247 7.02 14.40 -9.14
C GLU A 247 6.38 13.19 -8.42
N GLY A 248 5.99 13.37 -7.15
CA GLY A 248 5.20 12.41 -6.37
C GLY A 248 3.72 12.31 -6.73
N GLY A 249 3.26 12.97 -7.80
CA GLY A 249 1.89 12.88 -8.32
C GLY A 249 0.87 13.82 -7.65
N ASN A 250 1.31 14.79 -6.84
CA ASN A 250 0.40 15.76 -6.23
C ASN A 250 -0.04 16.84 -7.24
N VAL A 251 -1.29 16.75 -7.69
CA VAL A 251 -1.87 17.67 -8.69
C VAL A 251 -1.85 19.14 -8.26
N ARG A 252 -2.10 19.43 -6.97
CA ARG A 252 -2.04 20.81 -6.46
C ARG A 252 -0.61 21.34 -6.48
N ALA A 253 0.37 20.47 -6.22
CA ALA A 253 1.77 20.82 -6.32
C ALA A 253 2.22 21.06 -7.76
N MET A 254 1.72 20.27 -8.73
CA MET A 254 1.97 20.51 -10.16
C MET A 254 1.53 21.92 -10.57
N TYR A 255 0.32 22.32 -10.16
CA TYR A 255 -0.19 23.66 -10.42
C TYR A 255 0.68 24.75 -9.78
N ASN A 256 1.03 24.61 -8.50
CA ASN A 256 1.88 25.59 -7.83
C ASN A 256 3.30 25.64 -8.40
N THR A 257 3.83 24.50 -8.86
CA THR A 257 5.14 24.44 -9.54
C THR A 257 5.07 25.21 -10.86
N TYR A 258 4.02 25.02 -11.65
CA TYR A 258 3.78 25.81 -12.85
C TYR A 258 3.69 27.31 -12.55
N LEU A 259 2.98 27.71 -11.49
CA LEU A 259 2.93 29.11 -11.07
C LEU A 259 4.30 29.67 -10.69
N CYS A 260 5.12 28.93 -9.94
CA CYS A 260 6.48 29.35 -9.60
C CYS A 260 7.34 29.56 -10.87
N TYR A 261 7.17 28.73 -11.91
CA TYR A 261 7.88 28.93 -13.18
C TYR A 261 7.35 30.12 -13.98
N SER A 262 6.02 30.36 -14.00
CA SER A 262 5.43 31.43 -14.80
C SER A 262 5.67 32.82 -14.22
N THR A 263 5.71 32.93 -12.88
CA THR A 263 6.07 34.18 -12.18
C THR A 263 7.57 34.33 -11.93
N GLY A 264 8.33 33.26 -12.13
CA GLY A 264 9.74 33.10 -11.74
C GLY A 264 9.96 33.05 -10.21
N GLU A 265 8.91 33.15 -9.40
CA GLU A 265 9.03 33.14 -7.94
C GLU A 265 9.67 31.84 -7.42
N GLY A 266 10.77 31.97 -6.69
CA GLY A 266 11.51 30.84 -6.11
C GLY A 266 12.58 30.21 -7.02
N PHE A 267 12.68 30.64 -8.29
CA PHE A 267 13.71 30.19 -9.23
C PHE A 267 14.72 31.29 -9.63
N HIS A 268 14.51 32.54 -9.19
CA HIS A 268 15.49 33.61 -9.35
C HIS A 268 16.71 33.37 -8.44
N GLY A 269 17.81 32.88 -8.99
CA GLY A 269 19.07 32.66 -8.28
C GLY A 269 19.77 31.32 -8.54
N ILE A 270 19.42 30.61 -9.62
CA ILE A 270 20.20 29.48 -10.16
C ILE A 270 21.01 29.98 -11.35
#